data_AF-A0A1F2RBI7-F1
#
_entry.id   AF-A0A1F2RBI7-F1
#
_cell.length_a   1.000
_cell.length_b   1.000
_cell.length_c   1.000
_cell.angle_alpha   90.00
_cell.angle_beta   90.00
_cell.angle_gamma   90.00
#
_symmetry.space_group_name_H-M   'P 1'
#
loop_
_entity.id
_entity.type
_entity.pdbx_description
1 polymer ?
#
loop_
_entity_poly.entity_id
_entity_poly.type
_entity_poly.pdbx_seq_one_letter_code
_entity_poly.pdbx_strand_id
1 'polypeptide(L)'
;MHERTLRKRTLPLLMSAAAFSLTIGTLGYTSVAAQAPAAAAQAPAAGRGAQQAAVIDLTGTWVSVVTEDWRWRMVTPPKGDVSSLPINAEGRRVADTWDPAKDTAEGNACRSYGAAALMRVPGRLRFSWQDENTLKMEADAGTQTRLFRFGDVQPPAGTGDAGWQGFSTAIFEPAGARGFGIPAGGGGGRGGAAPAAPAAGAPAAGAPPAGAPPAAGAGGGRGGGRGAAPAGGGRGPGGGSMRVDTSRLKAGYLRKNGVPYSDRATMIEFFDRMTEPNGDVWFVVTTIVRDPVYINGDFITSTHFKREPNDSKFSPKPCVAS
;
A
#
# COMPACT_ATOMS: atom_id res chain seq x y z
N MET A 1 29.97 -75.99 19.77
CA MET A 1 29.33 -76.88 18.78
C MET A 1 29.45 -76.21 17.42
N HIS A 2 30.07 -76.92 16.45
CA HIS A 2 30.18 -76.71 14.99
C HIS A 2 30.17 -75.26 14.46
N GLU A 3 31.26 -74.65 13.98
CA GLU A 3 32.27 -75.06 12.98
C GLU A 3 31.72 -75.39 11.58
N ARG A 4 32.35 -74.76 10.55
CA ARG A 4 32.43 -75.06 9.10
C ARG A 4 31.59 -74.14 8.19
N THR A 5 32.15 -73.09 7.55
CA THR A 5 33.29 -72.99 6.60
C THR A 5 33.01 -73.65 5.25
N LEU A 6 33.09 -72.87 4.15
CA LEU A 6 33.86 -73.12 2.91
C LEU A 6 33.33 -72.17 1.79
N ARG A 7 33.97 -71.03 1.47
CA ARG A 7 35.22 -70.77 0.71
C ARG A 7 35.25 -71.31 -0.74
N LYS A 8 35.61 -70.38 -1.65
CA LYS A 8 36.44 -70.50 -2.87
C LYS A 8 35.74 -71.10 -4.11
N ARG A 9 36.05 -70.75 -5.37
CA ARG A 9 37.10 -69.97 -6.05
C ARG A 9 36.70 -69.86 -7.55
N THR A 10 37.02 -68.73 -8.20
CA THR A 10 37.70 -68.58 -9.54
C THR A 10 37.93 -69.86 -10.38
N LEU A 11 37.83 -69.95 -11.72
CA LEU A 11 37.84 -69.03 -12.88
C LEU A 11 37.58 -69.93 -14.16
N PRO A 12 38.01 -69.58 -15.39
CA PRO A 12 37.25 -69.21 -16.61
C PRO A 12 37.12 -70.34 -17.68
N LEU A 13 36.49 -70.05 -18.84
CA LEU A 13 36.85 -70.47 -20.23
C LEU A 13 35.66 -70.16 -21.17
N LEU A 14 35.79 -69.27 -22.17
CA LEU A 14 36.25 -69.46 -23.57
C LEU A 14 35.20 -70.03 -24.56
N MET A 15 35.10 -69.32 -25.70
CA MET A 15 34.63 -69.74 -27.03
C MET A 15 33.13 -70.04 -27.21
N SER A 16 32.48 -69.86 -28.35
CA SER A 16 32.69 -69.17 -29.63
C SER A 16 31.37 -69.32 -30.41
N ALA A 17 31.04 -68.31 -31.21
CA ALA A 17 30.23 -68.31 -32.44
C ALA A 17 29.13 -69.37 -32.68
N ALA A 18 27.91 -68.92 -33.00
CA ALA A 18 27.32 -69.11 -34.33
C ALA A 18 25.94 -68.43 -34.42
N ALA A 19 25.73 -67.73 -35.53
CA ALA A 19 24.50 -67.06 -35.91
C ALA A 19 23.39 -68.06 -36.26
N PHE A 20 22.15 -67.71 -35.93
CA PHE A 20 20.98 -68.09 -36.71
C PHE A 20 20.01 -66.90 -36.74
N SER A 21 20.00 -66.21 -37.88
CA SER A 21 18.99 -65.21 -38.21
C SER A 21 17.68 -65.93 -38.49
N LEU A 22 16.66 -65.67 -37.69
CA LEU A 22 15.27 -65.94 -38.04
C LEU A 22 14.49 -64.63 -37.97
N THR A 23 14.29 -64.03 -39.14
CA THR A 23 13.44 -62.87 -39.37
C THR A 23 11.98 -63.28 -39.24
N ILE A 24 11.35 -62.91 -38.13
CA ILE A 24 9.88 -62.91 -38.00
C ILE A 24 9.43 -61.46 -38.20
N GLY A 25 8.70 -61.23 -39.28
CA GLY A 25 8.10 -59.94 -39.60
C GLY A 25 7.04 -59.55 -38.58
N THR A 26 7.33 -58.55 -37.77
CA THR A 26 6.34 -57.88 -36.94
C THR A 26 5.73 -56.72 -37.72
N LEU A 27 4.41 -56.80 -37.92
CA LEU A 27 3.58 -55.70 -38.39
C LEU A 27 3.87 -54.43 -37.58
N GLY A 28 4.03 -53.33 -38.31
CA GLY A 28 4.24 -52.01 -37.74
C GLY A 28 3.03 -51.54 -36.94
N TYR A 29 3.25 -51.23 -35.68
CA TYR A 29 2.54 -50.16 -34.98
C TYR A 29 3.53 -49.00 -34.83
N THR A 30 3.53 -48.08 -35.80
CA THR A 30 4.19 -46.78 -35.61
C THR A 30 3.31 -45.95 -34.69
N SER A 31 3.62 -45.95 -33.40
CA SER A 31 3.14 -44.91 -32.50
C SER A 31 3.74 -43.59 -32.98
N VAL A 32 2.99 -42.83 -33.77
CA VAL A 32 3.25 -41.40 -33.96
C VAL A 32 2.96 -40.74 -32.62
N ALA A 33 3.96 -40.69 -31.75
CA ALA A 33 3.97 -39.72 -30.68
C ALA A 33 4.08 -38.36 -31.37
N ALA A 34 2.96 -37.65 -31.46
CA ALA A 34 2.96 -36.25 -31.81
C ALA A 34 3.86 -35.52 -30.81
N GLN A 35 5.11 -35.26 -31.20
CA GLN A 35 5.96 -34.29 -30.55
C GLN A 35 5.31 -32.94 -30.84
N ALA A 36 4.34 -32.56 -30.01
CA ALA A 36 4.02 -31.16 -29.85
C ALA A 36 5.36 -30.46 -29.60
N PRO A 37 5.72 -29.39 -30.32
CA PRO A 37 6.86 -28.61 -29.91
C PRO A 37 6.57 -28.22 -28.47
N ALA A 38 7.38 -28.74 -27.56
CA ALA A 38 7.46 -28.18 -26.23
C ALA A 38 7.88 -26.74 -26.49
N ALA A 39 6.90 -25.84 -26.57
CA ALA A 39 7.12 -24.46 -26.25
C ALA A 39 7.75 -24.54 -24.87
N ALA A 40 9.07 -24.41 -24.84
CA ALA A 40 9.80 -24.25 -23.61
C ALA A 40 9.10 -23.06 -22.96
N ALA A 41 8.20 -23.36 -22.02
CA ALA A 41 7.71 -22.39 -21.08
C ALA A 41 8.99 -21.84 -20.50
N GLN A 42 9.36 -20.61 -20.89
CA GLN A 42 10.47 -19.94 -20.26
C GLN A 42 10.13 -19.99 -18.77
N ALA A 43 10.91 -20.79 -18.03
CA ALA A 43 10.90 -20.70 -16.58
C ALA A 43 11.04 -19.21 -16.26
N PRO A 44 10.20 -18.64 -15.37
CA PRO A 44 10.36 -17.25 -14.98
C PRO A 44 11.81 -17.09 -14.56
N ALA A 45 12.50 -16.12 -15.16
CA ALA A 45 13.94 -15.95 -14.99
C ALA A 45 14.26 -15.89 -13.48
N ALA A 46 14.74 -16.99 -12.93
CA ALA A 46 15.42 -16.99 -11.65
C ALA A 46 16.68 -16.15 -11.86
N GLY A 47 16.68 -14.90 -11.38
CA GLY A 47 17.88 -14.05 -11.42
C GLY A 47 17.68 -12.56 -11.70
N ARG A 48 16.47 -12.03 -11.89
CA ARG A 48 16.27 -10.56 -11.90
C ARG A 48 15.83 -10.10 -10.52
N GLY A 49 16.69 -9.32 -9.84
CA GLY A 49 16.33 -8.66 -8.59
C GLY A 49 15.12 -7.73 -8.75
N ALA A 50 14.42 -7.44 -7.66
CA ALA A 50 13.18 -6.67 -7.68
C ALA A 50 13.32 -5.29 -8.36
N GLN A 51 14.48 -4.66 -8.25
CA GLN A 51 14.80 -3.43 -8.98
C GLN A 51 14.62 -3.56 -10.50
N GLN A 52 15.07 -4.66 -11.09
CA GLN A 52 14.95 -4.92 -12.53
C GLN A 52 13.54 -5.38 -12.92
N ALA A 53 12.79 -5.95 -11.98
CA ALA A 53 11.42 -6.42 -12.17
C ALA A 53 10.36 -5.35 -11.87
N ALA A 54 10.78 -4.12 -11.53
CA ALA A 54 9.89 -3.05 -11.11
C ALA A 54 8.89 -2.64 -12.20
N VAL A 55 7.60 -2.72 -11.88
CA VAL A 55 6.51 -2.26 -12.78
C VAL A 55 6.17 -0.77 -12.59
N ILE A 56 6.68 -0.17 -11.52
CA ILE A 56 6.68 1.28 -11.28
C ILE A 56 8.07 1.71 -10.79
N ASP A 57 8.51 2.90 -11.19
CA ASP A 57 9.75 3.51 -10.69
C ASP A 57 9.43 4.71 -9.80
N LEU A 58 9.64 4.54 -8.50
CA LEU A 58 9.48 5.58 -7.49
C LEU A 58 10.76 6.37 -7.22
N THR A 59 11.90 6.03 -7.85
CA THR A 59 13.18 6.66 -7.51
C THR A 59 13.20 8.18 -7.74
N GLY A 60 13.88 8.88 -6.84
CA GLY A 60 13.97 10.34 -6.81
C GLY A 60 13.21 10.98 -5.65
N THR A 61 13.12 12.30 -5.69
CA THR A 61 12.49 13.13 -4.65
C THR A 61 11.07 13.53 -5.05
N TRP A 62 10.16 13.50 -4.08
CA TRP A 62 8.75 13.79 -4.24
C TRP A 62 8.27 14.71 -3.14
N VAL A 63 7.45 15.69 -3.50
CA VAL A 63 6.86 16.64 -2.55
C VAL A 63 5.41 16.28 -2.27
N SER A 64 5.01 16.33 -0.99
CA SER A 64 3.63 16.16 -0.60
C SER A 64 2.77 17.29 -1.16
N VAL A 65 1.66 16.93 -1.78
CA VAL A 65 0.61 17.86 -2.19
C VAL A 65 -0.63 17.54 -1.37
N VAL A 66 -0.95 18.42 -0.44
CA VAL A 66 -2.04 18.21 0.52
C VAL A 66 -3.36 18.61 -0.13
N THR A 67 -4.10 17.64 -0.63
CA THR A 67 -5.44 17.82 -1.23
C THR A 67 -6.55 17.27 -0.33
N GLU A 68 -6.18 16.39 0.59
CA GLU A 68 -7.05 15.72 1.56
C GLU A 68 -6.82 16.25 2.97
N ASP A 69 -7.85 16.14 3.83
CA ASP A 69 -7.73 16.36 5.28
C ASP A 69 -6.98 17.64 5.67
N TRP A 70 -7.06 18.70 4.84
CA TRP A 70 -6.19 19.87 4.94
C TRP A 70 -6.15 20.44 6.37
N ARG A 71 -7.32 20.51 7.01
CA ARG A 71 -7.49 20.95 8.40
C ARG A 71 -6.59 20.19 9.38
N TRP A 72 -6.43 18.88 9.22
CA TRP A 72 -5.66 18.04 10.14
C TRP A 72 -4.22 17.78 9.66
N ARG A 73 -3.91 18.09 8.40
CA ARG A 73 -2.56 17.93 7.81
C ARG A 73 -1.72 19.19 7.89
N MET A 74 -2.34 20.37 7.80
CA MET A 74 -1.65 21.66 7.86
C MET A 74 -1.72 22.32 9.23
N VAL A 75 -2.67 21.90 10.08
CA VAL A 75 -2.84 22.40 11.44
C VAL A 75 -2.91 21.21 12.39
N THR A 76 -2.16 21.25 13.49
CA THR A 76 -2.29 20.23 14.53
C THR A 76 -3.72 20.27 15.09
N PRO A 77 -4.48 19.16 15.04
CA PRO A 77 -5.83 19.14 15.57
C PRO A 77 -5.83 19.43 17.09
N PRO A 78 -6.89 20.00 17.66
CA PRO A 78 -7.01 20.12 19.10
C PRO A 78 -6.90 18.77 19.80
N LYS A 79 -6.41 18.76 21.04
CA LYS A 79 -6.51 17.60 21.93
C LYS A 79 -7.97 17.13 21.98
N GLY A 80 -8.16 15.82 21.89
CA GLY A 80 -9.48 15.22 21.93
C GLY A 80 -10.21 15.17 20.59
N ASP A 81 -9.79 15.92 19.56
CA ASP A 81 -10.38 15.79 18.22
C ASP A 81 -10.07 14.39 17.66
N VAL A 82 -11.11 13.58 17.46
CA VAL A 82 -11.07 12.24 16.85
C VAL A 82 -11.90 12.15 15.56
N SER A 83 -12.28 13.30 15.01
CA SER A 83 -13.12 13.37 13.81
C SER A 83 -12.49 12.61 12.64
N SER A 84 -13.33 11.89 11.88
CA SER A 84 -12.93 11.06 10.73
C SER A 84 -11.99 9.88 11.04
N LEU A 85 -11.80 9.53 12.32
CA LEU A 85 -11.08 8.31 12.71
C LEU A 85 -12.09 7.24 13.17
N PRO A 86 -11.91 5.97 12.77
CA PRO A 86 -12.74 4.86 13.24
C PRO A 86 -12.37 4.44 14.68
N ILE A 87 -12.20 5.41 15.59
CA ILE A 87 -11.70 5.17 16.96
C ILE A 87 -12.75 4.45 17.82
N ASN A 88 -12.28 3.56 18.68
CA ASN A 88 -13.12 2.88 19.67
C ASN A 88 -13.10 3.60 21.03
N ALA A 89 -13.83 3.08 22.02
CA ALA A 89 -13.91 3.69 23.34
C ALA A 89 -12.55 3.76 24.06
N GLU A 90 -11.69 2.74 23.88
CA GLU A 90 -10.37 2.71 24.50
C GLU A 90 -9.42 3.71 23.83
N GLY A 91 -9.41 3.77 22.50
CA GLY A 91 -8.64 4.78 21.76
C GLY A 91 -9.06 6.20 22.12
N ARG A 92 -10.39 6.42 22.26
CA ARG A 92 -10.95 7.70 22.69
C ARG A 92 -10.45 8.09 24.09
N ARG A 93 -10.53 7.15 25.04
CA ARG A 93 -10.04 7.34 26.41
C ARG A 93 -8.56 7.73 26.43
N VAL A 94 -7.71 7.00 25.69
CA VAL A 94 -6.27 7.30 25.63
C VAL A 94 -6.02 8.68 25.00
N ALA A 95 -6.67 9.00 23.89
CA ALA A 95 -6.54 10.30 23.22
C ALA A 95 -6.97 11.49 24.11
N ASP A 96 -8.00 11.30 24.96
CA ASP A 96 -8.44 12.33 25.91
C ASP A 96 -7.48 12.54 27.08
N THR A 97 -6.75 11.49 27.45
CA THR A 97 -5.73 11.58 28.51
C THR A 97 -4.36 12.05 28.02
N TRP A 98 -4.15 12.13 26.70
CA TRP A 98 -2.88 12.58 26.13
C TRP A 98 -2.55 14.02 26.55
N ASP A 99 -1.29 14.27 26.88
CA ASP A 99 -0.79 15.59 27.30
C ASP A 99 0.44 15.94 26.44
N PRO A 100 0.34 16.98 25.58
CA PRO A 100 1.44 17.38 24.70
C PRO A 100 2.70 17.81 25.45
N ALA A 101 2.55 18.46 26.62
CA ALA A 101 3.69 18.93 27.40
C ALA A 101 4.45 17.76 28.02
N LYS A 102 3.71 16.78 28.57
CA LYS A 102 4.28 15.54 29.08
C LYS A 102 4.93 14.72 27.96
N ASP A 103 4.27 14.59 26.82
CA ASP A 103 4.80 13.85 25.66
C ASP A 103 6.12 14.45 25.17
N THR A 104 6.21 15.77 25.12
CA THR A 104 7.45 16.49 24.80
C THR A 104 8.54 16.24 25.84
N ALA A 105 8.21 16.34 27.13
CA ALA A 105 9.16 16.13 28.23
C ALA A 105 9.73 14.70 28.28
N GLU A 106 8.93 13.71 27.86
CA GLU A 106 9.35 12.31 27.75
C GLU A 106 10.13 11.99 26.45
N GLY A 107 10.36 12.98 25.59
CA GLY A 107 11.10 12.79 24.34
C GLY A 107 10.33 12.02 23.27
N ASN A 108 9.00 12.01 23.34
CA ASN A 108 8.14 11.23 22.44
C ASN A 108 7.88 11.90 21.07
N ALA A 109 8.70 12.88 20.68
CA ALA A 109 8.49 13.70 19.47
C ALA A 109 8.29 12.89 18.17
N CYS A 110 8.86 11.69 18.07
CA CYS A 110 8.74 10.84 16.88
C CYS A 110 7.48 9.96 16.82
N ARG A 111 6.60 9.95 17.86
CA ARG A 111 5.40 9.09 17.86
C ARG A 111 4.44 9.38 16.70
N SER A 112 4.38 10.63 16.26
CA SER A 112 3.59 11.09 15.11
C SER A 112 4.29 10.89 13.75
N TYR A 113 5.48 10.29 13.74
CA TYR A 113 6.29 10.03 12.55
C TYR A 113 6.47 8.54 12.27
N GLY A 114 5.82 7.66 13.04
CA GLY A 114 5.81 6.23 12.75
C GLY A 114 5.07 5.89 11.45
N ALA A 115 5.28 4.69 10.93
CA ALA A 115 4.84 4.31 9.58
C ALA A 115 3.35 4.60 9.31
N ALA A 116 2.49 4.33 10.31
CA ALA A 116 1.04 4.52 10.23
C ALA A 116 0.59 5.98 10.02
N ALA A 117 1.46 6.95 10.28
CA ALA A 117 1.16 8.38 10.10
C ALA A 117 2.12 9.10 9.15
N LEU A 118 3.29 8.54 8.86
CA LEU A 118 4.37 9.23 8.15
C LEU A 118 3.95 9.80 6.79
N MET A 119 3.18 9.04 6.00
CA MET A 119 2.71 9.49 4.67
C MET A 119 1.72 10.67 4.74
N ARG A 120 1.20 10.96 5.95
CA ARG A 120 0.34 12.10 6.26
C ARG A 120 1.09 13.27 6.90
N VAL A 121 2.40 13.19 7.05
CA VAL A 121 3.22 14.34 7.46
C VAL A 121 3.65 15.12 6.22
N PRO A 122 3.27 16.41 6.07
CA PRO A 122 3.72 17.21 4.94
C PRO A 122 5.25 17.35 4.92
N GLY A 123 5.84 17.17 3.74
CA GLY A 123 7.29 17.17 3.54
C GLY A 123 7.67 16.58 2.19
N ARG A 124 8.91 16.15 2.07
CA ARG A 124 9.43 15.41 0.92
C ARG A 124 9.85 14.01 1.29
N LEU A 125 9.69 13.14 0.30
CA LEU A 125 10.13 11.76 0.34
C LEU A 125 11.18 11.55 -0.75
N ARG A 126 12.27 10.88 -0.40
CA ARG A 126 13.29 10.46 -1.36
C ARG A 126 13.35 8.95 -1.41
N PHE A 127 13.22 8.39 -2.60
CA PHE A 127 13.32 6.95 -2.84
C PHE A 127 14.61 6.61 -3.57
N SER A 128 15.28 5.56 -3.11
CA SER A 128 16.50 5.02 -3.73
C SER A 128 16.57 3.52 -3.47
N TRP A 129 17.09 2.76 -4.43
CA TRP A 129 17.42 1.35 -4.18
C TRP A 129 18.67 1.28 -3.30
N GLN A 130 18.57 0.57 -2.18
CA GLN A 130 19.72 0.26 -1.32
C GLN A 130 20.53 -0.90 -1.89
N ASP A 131 19.83 -1.87 -2.46
CA ASP A 131 20.34 -3.05 -3.17
C ASP A 131 19.26 -3.52 -4.16
N GLU A 132 19.51 -4.64 -4.86
CA GLU A 132 18.61 -5.15 -5.90
C GLU A 132 17.20 -5.53 -5.40
N ASN A 133 17.01 -5.75 -4.09
CA ASN A 133 15.76 -6.23 -3.48
C ASN A 133 15.25 -5.35 -2.33
N THR A 134 15.85 -4.18 -2.09
CA THR A 134 15.46 -3.27 -1.01
C THR A 134 15.32 -1.85 -1.53
N LEU A 135 14.09 -1.35 -1.59
CA LEU A 135 13.80 0.05 -1.88
C LEU A 135 13.76 0.84 -0.56
N LYS A 136 14.61 1.87 -0.45
CA LYS A 136 14.66 2.78 0.69
C LYS A 136 13.84 4.03 0.40
N MET A 137 13.03 4.45 1.37
CA MET A 137 12.35 5.74 1.41
C MET A 137 12.83 6.55 2.60
N GLU A 138 13.24 7.79 2.36
CA GLU A 138 13.67 8.74 3.39
C GLU A 138 12.68 9.90 3.43
N ALA A 139 12.16 10.22 4.61
CA ALA A 139 11.34 11.39 4.84
C ALA A 139 12.20 12.53 5.39
N ASP A 140 12.11 13.71 4.79
CA ASP A 140 12.83 14.88 5.29
C ASP A 140 12.25 15.34 6.64
N ALA A 141 10.92 15.37 6.76
CA ALA A 141 10.20 15.66 7.99
C ALA A 141 10.28 14.45 8.95
N GLY A 142 10.95 14.65 10.08
CA GLY A 142 11.13 13.62 11.11
C GLY A 142 12.28 12.67 10.85
N THR A 143 13.05 12.85 9.77
CA THR A 143 14.25 12.04 9.46
C THR A 143 14.01 10.53 9.53
N GLN A 144 12.84 10.09 9.08
CA GLN A 144 12.45 8.67 9.14
C GLN A 144 12.89 7.94 7.88
N THR A 145 13.34 6.69 8.05
CA THR A 145 13.76 5.82 6.95
C THR A 145 12.95 4.54 6.93
N ARG A 146 12.28 4.27 5.82
CA ARG A 146 11.54 3.02 5.57
C ARG A 146 12.29 2.17 4.57
N LEU A 147 12.32 0.86 4.81
CA LEU A 147 12.93 -0.13 3.93
C LEU A 147 11.87 -1.12 3.46
N PHE A 148 11.62 -1.13 2.16
CA PHE A 148 10.67 -2.02 1.51
C PHE A 148 11.43 -3.19 0.89
N ARG A 149 11.23 -4.38 1.45
CA ARG A 149 11.99 -5.58 1.08
C ARG A 149 11.16 -6.47 0.18
N PHE A 150 11.72 -6.86 -0.94
CA PHE A 150 11.07 -7.73 -1.92
C PHE A 150 11.54 -9.18 -1.78
N GLY A 151 10.66 -10.12 -2.14
CA GLY A 151 10.91 -11.56 -2.00
C GLY A 151 10.52 -12.12 -0.62
N ASP A 152 10.93 -13.36 -0.37
CA ASP A 152 10.59 -14.10 0.86
C ASP A 152 11.44 -13.65 2.05
N VAL A 153 11.19 -12.42 2.54
CA VAL A 153 11.90 -11.86 3.68
C VAL A 153 11.01 -11.87 4.92
N GLN A 154 11.51 -12.47 6.00
CA GLN A 154 10.83 -12.49 7.28
C GLN A 154 11.35 -11.39 8.21
N PRO A 155 10.51 -10.85 9.10
CA PRO A 155 10.99 -9.94 10.14
C PRO A 155 12.02 -10.65 11.05
N PRO A 156 12.98 -9.93 11.65
CA PRO A 156 13.98 -10.51 12.54
C PRO A 156 13.35 -11.39 13.64
N ALA A 157 14.02 -12.46 14.07
CA ALA A 157 13.49 -13.29 15.16
C ALA A 157 13.29 -12.46 16.45
N GLY A 158 12.16 -12.67 17.14
CA GLY A 158 11.79 -11.94 18.37
C GLY A 158 10.36 -11.40 18.36
N THR A 159 9.87 -10.98 19.52
CA THR A 159 8.51 -10.47 19.74
C THR A 159 8.42 -8.94 19.86
N GLY A 160 9.53 -8.24 19.72
CA GLY A 160 9.60 -6.78 19.87
C GLY A 160 9.19 -5.99 18.61
N ASP A 161 8.96 -4.69 18.79
CA ASP A 161 8.77 -3.75 17.68
C ASP A 161 10.03 -3.65 16.81
N ALA A 162 9.85 -3.38 15.52
CA ALA A 162 10.93 -3.14 14.55
C ALA A 162 11.19 -1.63 14.39
N GLY A 163 11.02 -0.85 15.47
CA GLY A 163 11.15 0.59 15.47
C GLY A 163 9.94 1.33 14.89
N TRP A 164 10.06 2.65 14.77
CA TRP A 164 8.98 3.54 14.30
C TRP A 164 8.42 3.18 12.92
N GLN A 165 9.27 2.60 12.07
CA GLN A 165 8.91 2.28 10.69
C GLN A 165 8.49 0.82 10.48
N GLY A 166 8.55 0.01 11.55
CA GLY A 166 8.21 -1.41 11.52
C GLY A 166 9.05 -2.21 10.53
N PHE A 167 8.54 -3.40 10.19
CA PHE A 167 9.10 -4.27 9.17
C PHE A 167 8.17 -4.30 7.96
N SER A 168 8.69 -3.93 6.79
CA SER A 168 7.90 -3.83 5.56
C SER A 168 8.38 -4.82 4.49
N THR A 169 7.44 -5.58 3.95
CA THR A 169 7.62 -6.41 2.74
C THR A 169 6.85 -5.79 1.58
N ALA A 170 7.37 -5.91 0.36
CA ALA A 170 6.79 -5.31 -0.82
C ALA A 170 6.67 -6.30 -1.99
N ILE A 171 5.61 -6.12 -2.77
CA ILE A 171 5.39 -6.83 -4.03
C ILE A 171 4.95 -5.84 -5.11
N PHE A 172 5.32 -6.13 -6.35
CA PHE A 172 4.79 -5.45 -7.51
C PHE A 172 3.53 -6.16 -8.00
N GLU A 173 2.45 -5.41 -8.17
CA GLU A 173 1.19 -5.89 -8.73
C GLU A 173 1.03 -5.31 -10.15
N PRO A 174 0.71 -6.14 -11.16
CA PRO A 174 0.47 -5.65 -12.50
C PRO A 174 -0.79 -4.78 -12.58
N ALA A 175 -0.89 -3.98 -13.64
CA ALA A 175 -2.04 -3.13 -13.89
C ALA A 175 -3.35 -3.95 -13.90
N GLY A 176 -4.36 -3.50 -13.16
CA GLY A 176 -5.66 -4.18 -13.10
C GLY A 176 -5.76 -5.36 -12.14
N ALA A 177 -4.67 -5.72 -11.43
CA ALA A 177 -4.72 -6.76 -10.38
C ALA A 177 -5.62 -6.37 -9.19
N ARG A 178 -5.91 -5.07 -9.03
CA ARG A 178 -6.78 -4.57 -7.96
C ARG A 178 -8.23 -4.50 -8.40
N GLY A 179 -8.98 -5.55 -8.09
CA GLY A 179 -10.44 -5.48 -7.93
C GLY A 179 -10.78 -4.83 -6.60
N PHE A 180 -10.57 -3.52 -6.45
CA PHE A 180 -11.14 -2.81 -5.31
C PHE A 180 -12.67 -2.79 -5.48
N GLY A 181 -13.35 -3.71 -4.78
CA GLY A 181 -14.80 -3.71 -4.57
C GLY A 181 -15.24 -2.57 -3.66
N ILE A 182 -14.82 -1.34 -3.97
CA ILE A 182 -15.53 -0.15 -3.52
C ILE A 182 -16.78 -0.10 -4.39
N PRO A 183 -18.00 -0.22 -3.84
CA PRO A 183 -19.20 0.00 -4.64
C PRO A 183 -19.08 1.41 -5.21
N ALA A 184 -18.97 1.52 -6.53
CA ALA A 184 -19.24 2.77 -7.20
C ALA A 184 -20.64 3.18 -6.73
N GLY A 185 -20.72 4.26 -5.95
CA GLY A 185 -21.98 4.86 -5.52
C GLY A 185 -22.71 5.37 -6.75
N GLY A 186 -23.36 4.45 -7.47
CA GLY A 186 -24.30 4.74 -8.53
C GLY A 186 -25.57 5.27 -7.90
N GLY A 187 -25.66 6.59 -7.80
CA GLY A 187 -26.92 7.27 -7.53
C GLY A 187 -27.92 6.97 -8.65
N GLY A 188 -28.98 6.25 -8.29
CA GLY A 188 -30.12 5.93 -9.17
C GLY A 188 -31.23 5.32 -8.33
N GLY A 189 -32.00 6.18 -7.68
CA GLY A 189 -32.86 5.83 -6.56
C GLY A 189 -34.13 5.04 -6.87
N ARG A 190 -34.81 4.62 -5.79
CA ARG A 190 -36.26 4.47 -5.72
C ARG A 190 -36.72 4.92 -4.33
N GLY A 191 -37.64 5.87 -4.31
CA GLY A 191 -38.19 6.47 -3.10
C GLY A 191 -38.92 5.46 -2.23
N GLY A 192 -38.73 5.62 -0.92
CA GLY A 192 -39.55 5.04 0.13
C GLY A 192 -39.48 6.01 1.31
N ALA A 193 -40.63 6.63 1.62
CA ALA A 193 -40.77 7.65 2.64
C ALA A 193 -40.37 7.13 4.03
N ALA A 194 -39.62 7.92 4.79
CA ALA A 194 -39.44 7.75 6.22
C ALA A 194 -40.13 8.91 6.97
N PRO A 195 -40.79 8.65 8.12
CA PRO A 195 -41.72 9.58 8.74
C PRO A 195 -41.03 10.70 9.52
N ALA A 196 -41.75 11.82 9.65
CA ALA A 196 -41.34 13.02 10.34
C ALA A 196 -41.18 12.81 11.86
N ALA A 197 -40.09 13.34 12.43
CA ALA A 197 -39.93 13.57 13.87
C ALA A 197 -40.24 15.05 14.20
N PRO A 198 -40.81 15.35 15.39
CA PRO A 198 -41.46 16.62 15.66
C PRO A 198 -40.49 17.75 16.01
N ALA A 199 -40.91 18.97 15.68
CA ALA A 199 -40.23 20.23 15.95
C ALA A 199 -40.19 20.56 17.45
N ALA A 200 -39.01 20.93 17.95
CA ALA A 200 -38.84 21.62 19.22
C ALA A 200 -38.41 23.07 18.96
N GLY A 201 -39.06 24.00 19.67
CA GLY A 201 -39.16 25.42 19.35
C GLY A 201 -37.86 26.24 19.43
N ALA A 202 -37.83 27.29 18.62
CA ALA A 202 -36.87 28.38 18.67
C ALA A 202 -37.33 29.49 19.64
N PRO A 203 -36.43 30.18 20.37
CA PRO A 203 -36.69 31.51 20.87
C PRO A 203 -36.21 32.59 19.88
N ALA A 204 -36.78 33.78 20.06
CA ALA A 204 -36.86 34.85 19.09
C ALA A 204 -35.62 35.79 18.99
N ALA A 205 -35.45 36.30 17.78
CA ALA A 205 -35.13 37.67 17.36
C ALA A 205 -33.95 38.43 18.03
N GLY A 206 -32.89 38.62 17.23
CA GLY A 206 -32.02 39.79 17.27
C GLY A 206 -31.73 40.23 15.82
N ALA A 207 -32.10 41.46 15.47
CA ALA A 207 -32.01 42.01 14.11
C ALA A 207 -30.56 42.34 13.69
N PRO A 208 -30.16 42.12 12.42
CA PRO A 208 -28.91 42.66 11.86
C PRO A 208 -29.16 43.99 11.09
N PRO A 209 -28.21 44.93 11.05
CA PRO A 209 -28.35 46.12 10.21
C PRO A 209 -27.95 45.85 8.74
N ALA A 210 -28.54 46.68 7.88
CA ALA A 210 -28.62 46.60 6.42
C ALA A 210 -27.33 46.96 5.67
N GLY A 211 -27.14 46.39 4.48
CA GLY A 211 -26.06 46.80 3.56
C GLY A 211 -25.85 46.03 2.24
N ALA A 212 -26.84 45.34 1.68
CA ALA A 212 -26.67 44.65 0.38
C ALA A 212 -27.48 45.34 -0.76
N PRO A 213 -26.89 45.59 -1.94
CA PRO A 213 -27.64 46.04 -3.13
C PRO A 213 -28.40 44.88 -3.82
N PRO A 214 -29.42 45.17 -4.65
CA PRO A 214 -30.43 44.19 -5.03
C PRO A 214 -30.01 43.28 -6.18
N ALA A 215 -30.55 42.06 -6.13
CA ALA A 215 -30.53 41.06 -7.18
C ALA A 215 -31.29 41.52 -8.43
N ALA A 216 -30.72 41.25 -9.60
CA ALA A 216 -31.39 41.37 -10.88
C ALA A 216 -31.69 39.99 -11.48
N GLY A 217 -32.97 39.73 -11.72
CA GLY A 217 -33.48 39.40 -13.05
C GLY A 217 -33.24 37.98 -13.59
N ALA A 218 -34.33 37.22 -13.64
CA ALA A 218 -34.48 35.94 -14.31
C ALA A 218 -34.15 35.94 -15.81
N GLY A 219 -33.73 34.79 -16.33
CA GLY A 219 -33.69 34.49 -17.76
C GLY A 219 -33.66 32.98 -18.00
N GLY A 220 -34.82 32.40 -18.28
CA GLY A 220 -34.95 31.00 -18.69
C GLY A 220 -34.54 30.78 -20.15
N GLY A 221 -33.96 29.62 -20.43
CA GLY A 221 -33.63 29.19 -21.80
C GLY A 221 -33.41 27.68 -21.84
N ARG A 222 -34.40 26.96 -22.38
CA ARG A 222 -34.34 25.53 -22.72
C ARG A 222 -33.38 25.33 -23.90
N GLY A 223 -32.50 24.34 -23.81
CA GLY A 223 -31.69 23.87 -24.93
C GLY A 223 -31.17 22.47 -24.65
N GLY A 224 -31.86 21.45 -25.19
CA GLY A 224 -31.44 20.07 -25.11
C GLY A 224 -30.23 19.80 -26.00
N GLY A 225 -29.21 19.18 -25.43
CA GLY A 225 -28.07 18.62 -26.16
C GLY A 225 -27.58 17.40 -25.39
N ARG A 226 -27.94 16.20 -25.88
CA ARG A 226 -27.39 14.93 -25.40
C ARG A 226 -25.94 14.84 -25.87
N GLY A 227 -25.03 15.44 -25.12
CA GLY A 227 -23.61 15.13 -25.18
C GLY A 227 -23.35 13.94 -24.27
N ALA A 228 -23.19 12.76 -24.85
CA ALA A 228 -22.63 11.63 -24.14
C ALA A 228 -21.24 12.06 -23.62
N ALA A 229 -21.08 12.16 -22.30
CA ALA A 229 -19.76 12.29 -21.71
C ALA A 229 -18.96 11.04 -22.11
N PRO A 230 -17.75 11.16 -22.67
CA PRO A 230 -16.98 10.00 -23.05
C PRO A 230 -16.66 9.19 -21.79
N ALA A 231 -17.22 7.98 -21.73
CA ALA A 231 -16.66 6.90 -20.93
C ALA A 231 -15.26 6.61 -21.48
N GLY A 232 -14.22 7.09 -20.80
CA GLY A 232 -12.88 7.05 -21.38
C GLY A 232 -11.77 7.61 -20.51
N GLY A 233 -11.81 7.40 -19.20
CA GLY A 233 -10.62 7.53 -18.35
C GLY A 233 -9.81 6.23 -18.42
N GLY A 234 -9.29 5.89 -19.59
CA GLY A 234 -8.41 4.74 -19.74
C GLY A 234 -7.21 4.90 -18.82
N ARG A 235 -7.06 4.01 -17.84
CA ARG A 235 -5.81 3.84 -17.08
C ARG A 235 -4.73 3.62 -18.15
N GLY A 236 -3.81 4.56 -18.27
CA GLY A 236 -2.80 4.56 -19.32
C GLY A 236 -2.07 3.21 -19.40
N PRO A 237 -1.67 2.76 -20.60
CA PRO A 237 -1.01 1.48 -20.78
C PRO A 237 0.34 1.51 -20.04
N GLY A 238 0.45 0.77 -18.94
CA GLY A 238 1.69 0.61 -18.17
C GLY A 238 1.57 0.74 -16.65
N GLY A 239 0.40 1.02 -16.08
CA GLY A 239 0.29 1.32 -14.66
C GLY A 239 0.12 0.11 -13.74
N GLY A 240 1.22 -0.55 -13.35
CA GLY A 240 1.25 -1.44 -12.19
C GLY A 240 1.19 -0.67 -10.87
N SER A 241 1.39 -1.36 -9.76
CA SER A 241 1.43 -0.75 -8.44
C SER A 241 2.39 -1.50 -7.52
N MET A 242 2.86 -0.85 -6.46
CA MET A 242 3.64 -1.51 -5.41
C MET A 242 2.79 -1.62 -4.16
N ARG A 243 2.52 -2.85 -3.72
CA ARG A 243 1.88 -3.12 -2.43
C ARG A 243 2.96 -3.29 -1.38
N VAL A 244 2.77 -2.69 -0.21
CA VAL A 244 3.67 -2.82 0.94
C VAL A 244 2.84 -3.25 2.15
N ASP A 245 3.23 -4.34 2.78
CA ASP A 245 2.67 -4.82 4.03
C ASP A 245 3.66 -4.53 5.15
N THR A 246 3.25 -3.76 6.16
CA THR A 246 4.07 -3.37 7.31
C THR A 246 3.50 -3.95 8.60
N SER A 247 4.37 -4.55 9.41
CA SER A 247 4.06 -5.13 10.72
C SER A 247 5.10 -4.73 11.78
N ARG A 248 4.90 -5.18 13.02
CA ARG A 248 5.80 -4.91 14.17
C ARG A 248 6.06 -3.43 14.37
N LEU A 249 5.00 -2.64 14.29
CA LEU A 249 5.06 -1.22 14.50
C LEU A 249 5.33 -0.93 15.98
N LYS A 250 6.09 0.11 16.25
CA LYS A 250 6.15 0.69 17.59
C LYS A 250 4.89 1.51 17.84
N ALA A 251 4.25 1.36 19.00
CA ALA A 251 3.07 2.15 19.36
C ALA A 251 3.35 3.66 19.22
N GLY A 252 2.45 4.38 18.56
CA GLY A 252 2.63 5.79 18.20
C GLY A 252 1.29 6.48 17.99
N TYR A 253 1.28 7.55 17.18
CA TYR A 253 0.09 8.33 16.92
C TYR A 253 -0.31 8.32 15.44
N LEU A 254 -1.61 8.13 15.17
CA LEU A 254 -2.22 8.28 13.85
C LEU A 254 -2.32 9.75 13.43
N ARG A 255 -2.31 10.66 14.42
CA ARG A 255 -2.31 12.11 14.23
C ARG A 255 -1.48 12.79 15.30
N LYS A 256 -0.95 13.96 14.98
CA LYS A 256 -0.13 14.75 15.92
C LYS A 256 -0.83 15.01 17.25
N ASN A 257 -2.15 15.13 17.31
CA ASN A 257 -2.88 15.38 18.55
C ASN A 257 -3.00 14.16 19.51
N GLY A 258 -2.10 13.18 19.44
CA GLY A 258 -2.00 12.07 20.38
C GLY A 258 -2.97 10.92 20.16
N VAL A 259 -3.70 10.88 19.03
CA VAL A 259 -4.61 9.76 18.75
C VAL A 259 -3.79 8.49 18.48
N PRO A 260 -3.94 7.42 19.29
CA PRO A 260 -2.97 6.33 19.29
C PRO A 260 -3.21 5.30 18.18
N TYR A 261 -2.14 4.58 17.83
CA TYR A 261 -2.18 3.21 17.34
C TYR A 261 -1.26 2.34 18.20
N SER A 262 -1.61 1.06 18.36
CA SER A 262 -0.85 0.13 19.20
C SER A 262 0.32 -0.53 18.47
N ASP A 263 1.15 -1.26 19.22
CA ASP A 263 2.19 -2.15 18.67
C ASP A 263 1.63 -3.38 17.93
N ARG A 264 0.34 -3.67 18.10
CA ARG A 264 -0.40 -4.69 17.34
C ARG A 264 -0.96 -4.16 16.03
N ALA A 265 -0.74 -2.89 15.71
CA ALA A 265 -1.18 -2.31 14.46
C ALA A 265 -0.46 -2.96 13.27
N THR A 266 -1.21 -3.17 12.20
CA THR A 266 -0.68 -3.55 10.89
C THR A 266 -1.08 -2.52 9.86
N MET A 267 -0.26 -2.35 8.83
CA MET A 267 -0.51 -1.38 7.79
C MET A 267 -0.30 -2.01 6.42
N ILE A 268 -1.20 -1.68 5.49
CA ILE A 268 -1.03 -1.99 4.08
C ILE A 268 -0.97 -0.67 3.34
N GLU A 269 -0.01 -0.54 2.44
CA GLU A 269 0.09 0.59 1.54
C GLU A 269 0.12 0.14 0.10
N PHE A 270 -0.35 1.03 -0.74
CA PHE A 270 -0.53 0.81 -2.15
C PHE A 270 -0.03 2.05 -2.87
N PHE A 271 1.13 1.93 -3.51
CA PHE A 271 1.76 3.01 -4.26
C PHE A 271 1.38 2.86 -5.73
N ASP A 272 0.66 3.86 -6.25
CA ASP A 272 0.27 3.95 -7.65
C ASP A 272 0.95 5.17 -8.26
N ARG A 273 1.81 4.94 -9.25
CA ARG A 273 2.48 6.02 -9.99
C ARG A 273 1.70 6.31 -11.27
N MET A 274 1.56 7.60 -11.57
CA MET A 274 0.91 8.07 -12.79
C MET A 274 1.71 9.20 -13.44
N THR A 275 1.61 9.27 -14.76
CA THR A 275 2.15 10.38 -15.56
C THR A 275 0.96 11.03 -16.24
N GLU A 276 0.77 12.32 -15.96
CA GLU A 276 -0.31 13.11 -16.53
C GLU A 276 0.02 13.54 -17.97
N PRO A 277 -0.99 13.89 -18.79
CA PRO A 277 -0.77 14.36 -20.16
C PRO A 277 0.12 15.61 -20.28
N ASN A 278 0.18 16.43 -19.22
CA ASN A 278 1.04 17.60 -19.12
C ASN A 278 2.52 17.25 -18.83
N GLY A 279 2.86 15.97 -18.63
CA GLY A 279 4.19 15.49 -18.28
C GLY A 279 4.50 15.46 -16.78
N ASP A 280 3.60 15.96 -15.93
CA ASP A 280 3.75 15.85 -14.48
C ASP A 280 3.69 14.39 -14.06
N VAL A 281 4.57 14.03 -13.13
CA VAL A 281 4.61 12.68 -12.55
C VAL A 281 4.16 12.76 -11.10
N TRP A 282 3.18 11.92 -10.78
CA TRP A 282 2.60 11.80 -9.46
C TRP A 282 2.72 10.38 -8.96
N PHE A 283 2.74 10.22 -7.65
CA PHE A 283 2.26 8.98 -7.06
C PHE A 283 1.21 9.27 -6.00
N VAL A 284 0.29 8.33 -5.86
CA VAL A 284 -0.71 8.29 -4.82
C VAL A 284 -0.41 7.08 -3.95
N VAL A 285 -0.44 7.27 -2.64
CA VAL A 285 -0.37 6.15 -1.69
C VAL A 285 -1.72 6.02 -1.00
N THR A 286 -2.33 4.85 -1.13
CA THR A 286 -3.47 4.46 -0.28
C THR A 286 -2.93 3.68 0.91
N THR A 287 -3.13 4.21 2.11
CA THR A 287 -2.71 3.59 3.37
C THR A 287 -3.92 3.06 4.11
N ILE A 288 -3.87 1.81 4.53
CA ILE A 288 -4.88 1.13 5.34
C ILE A 288 -4.22 0.71 6.64
N VAL A 289 -4.63 1.33 7.75
CA VAL A 289 -4.17 0.96 9.09
C VAL A 289 -5.25 0.15 9.80
N ARG A 290 -4.85 -0.98 10.37
CA ARG A 290 -5.69 -1.82 11.25
C ARG A 290 -5.05 -1.90 12.61
N ASP A 291 -5.83 -1.62 13.64
CA ASP A 291 -5.37 -1.75 15.02
C ASP A 291 -6.48 -2.33 15.91
N PRO A 292 -6.35 -3.57 16.39
CA PRO A 292 -7.37 -4.22 17.21
C PRO A 292 -7.48 -3.63 18.63
N VAL A 293 -6.60 -2.70 19.03
CA VAL A 293 -6.67 -2.06 20.37
C VAL A 293 -7.51 -0.80 20.32
N TYR A 294 -7.24 0.13 19.39
CA TYR A 294 -7.76 1.50 19.47
C TYR A 294 -8.78 1.88 18.39
N ILE A 295 -8.95 1.09 17.32
CA ILE A 295 -9.91 1.40 16.23
C ILE A 295 -10.86 0.23 15.97
N ASN A 296 -12.09 0.53 15.54
CA ASN A 296 -13.18 -0.43 15.29
C ASN A 296 -13.26 -0.90 13.83
N GLY A 297 -12.40 -0.39 12.96
CA GLY A 297 -12.37 -0.71 11.54
C GLY A 297 -11.12 -0.14 10.86
N ASP A 298 -10.99 -0.38 9.56
CA ASP A 298 -9.87 0.08 8.77
C ASP A 298 -9.82 1.62 8.74
N PHE A 299 -8.69 2.21 9.13
CA PHE A 299 -8.43 3.62 8.88
C PHE A 299 -7.74 3.76 7.52
N ILE A 300 -8.48 4.27 6.55
CA ILE A 300 -8.05 4.36 5.15
C ILE A 300 -7.80 5.81 4.78
N THR A 301 -6.63 6.10 4.20
CA THR A 301 -6.28 7.43 3.71
C THR A 301 -5.61 7.35 2.34
N SER A 302 -5.72 8.40 1.55
CA SER A 302 -5.07 8.51 0.24
C SER A 302 -4.31 9.83 0.20
N THR A 303 -2.99 9.78 0.03
CA THR A 303 -2.14 10.98 0.01
C THR A 303 -1.37 11.11 -1.31
N HIS A 304 -1.14 12.35 -1.73
CA HIS A 304 -0.65 12.68 -3.07
C HIS A 304 0.76 13.28 -3.02
N PHE A 305 1.60 12.88 -3.97
CA PHE A 305 2.97 13.37 -4.10
C PHE A 305 3.30 13.67 -5.56
N LYS A 306 3.95 14.81 -5.78
CA LYS A 306 4.44 15.24 -7.09
C LYS A 306 5.95 15.08 -7.17
N ARG A 307 6.46 14.60 -8.30
CA ARG A 307 7.91 14.44 -8.52
C ARG A 307 8.60 15.81 -8.57
N GLU A 308 9.70 15.94 -7.84
CA GLU A 308 10.58 17.11 -7.93
C GLU A 308 11.63 16.90 -9.04
N PRO A 309 12.15 17.97 -9.66
CA PRO A 309 13.16 17.85 -10.72
C PRO A 309 14.47 17.21 -10.26
N ASN A 310 14.83 17.41 -8.98
CA ASN A 310 16.04 16.90 -8.35
C ASN A 310 15.92 16.98 -6.82
N ASP A 311 17.00 16.62 -6.13
CA ASP A 311 17.06 16.52 -4.66
C ASP A 311 17.33 17.85 -3.94
N SER A 312 17.51 18.98 -4.65
CA SER A 312 17.96 20.25 -4.05
C SER A 312 17.05 20.80 -2.94
N LYS A 313 15.78 20.38 -2.91
CA LYS A 313 14.80 20.81 -1.91
C LYS A 313 14.59 19.82 -0.77
N PHE A 314 15.28 18.67 -0.78
CA PHE A 314 15.23 17.71 0.32
C PHE A 314 15.96 18.30 1.53
N SER A 315 15.25 18.55 2.62
CA SER A 315 15.77 19.31 3.77
C SER A 315 15.43 18.57 5.07
N PRO A 316 16.30 17.64 5.52
CA PRO A 316 16.05 16.84 6.71
C PRO A 316 15.83 17.72 7.96
N LYS A 317 14.74 17.44 8.68
CA LYS A 317 14.37 18.09 9.94
C LYS A 317 14.04 17.03 10.97
N PRO A 318 14.48 17.19 12.23
CA PRO A 318 14.18 16.22 13.28
C PRO A 318 12.67 16.12 13.55
N CYS A 319 12.27 15.07 14.25
CA CYS A 319 10.91 14.96 14.76
C CYS A 319 10.59 16.19 15.63
N VAL A 320 9.40 16.75 15.44
CA VAL A 320 8.88 17.78 16.34
C VAL A 320 7.71 17.20 17.11
N ALA A 321 7.70 17.44 18.43
CA ALA A 321 6.55 17.12 19.25
C ALA A 321 5.32 17.89 18.76
N SER A 322 4.15 17.39 19.16
CA SER A 322 2.87 17.81 18.58
C SER A 322 2.22 18.96 19.31
#